data_AF-A0A437NRX9-F1
#
_entry.id   AF-A0A437NRX9-F1
#
_cell.length_a   1.000
_cell.length_b   1.000
_cell.length_c   1.000
_cell.angle_alpha   90.00
_cell.angle_beta   90.00
_cell.angle_gamma   90.00
#
_symmetry.space_group_name_H-M   'P 1'
#
loop_
_entity.id
_entity.type
_entity.pdbx_description
1 polymer ?
#
loop_
_entity_poly.entity_id
_entity_poly.type
_entity_poly.pdbx_seq_one_letter_code
_entity_poly.pdbx_strand_id
1 'polypeptide(L)'
;MTSKLIGRITNIIDPGDALGEVLFGLIMALTWTVGSRLVFEKEGLNVHDLIVATIGCNVAWGIIDAVLFFLGTTFNKSRRLRLFRQIKTARSESAALTVLAKEFPIAEAPFSAKGADADALYRSLLTLARRADPVKTSLPKRDLLAAIAVFVLVSATAVPAVIPFLLIDSAHLALRTSNLFLIMLLFVTGYAWARFSGGRPFYAGMTMTCLGLLLVAIAIALGG
;
A
#
# COMPACT_ATOMS: atom_id res chain seq x y z
N MET A 1 -17.14 -15.05 -10.23
CA MET A 1 -15.87 -15.61 -9.70
C MET A 1 -14.95 -14.54 -9.11
N THR A 2 -14.85 -13.34 -9.70
CA THR A 2 -14.03 -12.20 -9.25
C THR A 2 -14.31 -11.70 -7.83
N SER A 3 -15.57 -11.68 -7.38
CA SER A 3 -15.96 -11.26 -6.01
C SER A 3 -15.34 -12.11 -4.90
N LYS A 4 -15.16 -13.44 -5.11
CA LYS A 4 -14.52 -14.33 -4.13
C LYS A 4 -13.01 -14.12 -4.04
N LEU A 5 -12.36 -13.69 -5.12
CA LEU A 5 -10.92 -13.42 -5.15
C LEU A 5 -10.59 -12.11 -4.43
N ILE A 6 -11.37 -11.06 -4.71
CA ILE A 6 -11.26 -9.76 -4.02
C ILE A 6 -11.54 -9.93 -2.52
N GLY A 7 -12.56 -10.70 -2.15
CA GLY A 7 -12.84 -11.04 -0.73
C GLY A 7 -11.73 -11.86 -0.04
N ARG A 8 -10.95 -12.65 -0.78
CA ARG A 8 -9.80 -13.38 -0.23
C ARG A 8 -8.56 -12.49 -0.08
N ILE A 9 -8.31 -11.59 -1.03
CA ILE A 9 -7.17 -10.65 -0.96
C ILE A 9 -7.38 -9.63 0.16
N THR A 10 -8.59 -9.09 0.31
CA THR A 10 -8.95 -8.15 1.39
C THR A 10 -8.96 -8.78 2.79
N ASN A 11 -9.01 -10.11 2.89
CA ASN A 11 -8.81 -10.84 4.15
C ASN A 11 -7.32 -10.99 4.52
N ILE A 12 -6.41 -10.69 3.60
CA ILE A 12 -4.97 -10.91 3.75
C ILE A 12 -4.23 -9.56 3.85
N ILE A 13 -4.61 -8.56 3.04
CA ILE A 13 -4.04 -7.21 3.01
C ILE A 13 -5.17 -6.18 3.17
N ASP A 14 -4.93 -5.11 3.92
CA ASP A 14 -5.85 -3.98 3.99
C ASP A 14 -6.06 -3.38 2.59
N PRO A 15 -7.29 -3.09 2.16
CA PRO A 15 -7.54 -2.54 0.83
C PRO A 15 -6.80 -1.23 0.56
N GLY A 16 -6.57 -0.40 1.57
CA GLY A 16 -5.79 0.83 1.45
C GLY A 16 -4.33 0.55 1.12
N ASP A 17 -3.70 -0.38 1.85
CA ASP A 17 -2.32 -0.81 1.59
C ASP A 17 -2.22 -1.37 0.17
N ALA A 18 -3.09 -2.32 -0.20
CA ALA A 18 -3.08 -2.93 -1.53
C ALA A 18 -3.22 -1.92 -2.68
N LEU A 19 -4.06 -0.88 -2.52
CA LEU A 19 -4.21 0.17 -3.53
C LEU A 19 -2.98 1.06 -3.63
N GLY A 20 -2.30 1.33 -2.51
CA GLY A 20 -1.02 2.04 -2.48
C GLY A 20 0.08 1.26 -3.21
N GLU A 21 0.17 -0.05 -2.97
CA GLU A 21 1.15 -0.92 -3.64
C GLU A 21 0.92 -0.97 -5.16
N VAL A 22 -0.34 -1.04 -5.60
CA VAL A 22 -0.69 -0.97 -7.03
C VAL A 22 -0.30 0.38 -7.62
N LEU A 23 -0.53 1.48 -6.90
CA LEU A 23 -0.16 2.82 -7.35
C LEU A 23 1.35 2.93 -7.61
N PHE A 24 2.18 2.48 -6.67
CA PHE A 24 3.64 2.51 -6.84
C PHE A 24 4.10 1.62 -8.00
N GLY A 25 3.58 0.39 -8.09
CA GLY A 25 3.90 -0.51 -9.20
C GLY A 25 3.56 0.08 -10.58
N LEU A 26 2.40 0.74 -10.70
CA LEU A 26 2.00 1.43 -11.94
C LEU A 26 2.90 2.63 -12.25
N ILE A 27 3.27 3.44 -11.25
CA ILE A 27 4.18 4.58 -11.41
C ILE A 27 5.53 4.08 -11.94
N MET A 28 6.12 3.05 -11.35
CA MET A 28 7.39 2.52 -11.80
C MET A 28 7.35 1.96 -13.22
N ALA A 29 6.31 1.21 -13.58
CA ALA A 29 6.16 0.71 -14.94
C ALA A 29 6.03 1.87 -15.93
N LEU A 30 5.27 2.90 -15.56
CA LEU A 30 5.08 4.10 -16.37
C LEU A 30 6.37 4.93 -16.50
N THR A 31 7.24 4.94 -15.49
CA THR A 31 8.57 5.57 -15.55
C THR A 31 9.40 4.95 -16.67
N TRP A 32 9.47 3.61 -16.76
CA TRP A 32 10.20 2.95 -17.83
C TRP A 32 9.60 3.21 -19.21
N THR A 33 8.29 3.11 -19.36
CA THR A 33 7.63 3.27 -20.66
C THR A 33 7.53 4.73 -21.14
N VAL A 34 7.51 5.70 -20.23
CA VAL A 34 7.57 7.13 -20.59
C VAL A 34 9.03 7.57 -20.76
N GLY A 35 9.92 7.16 -19.86
CA GLY A 35 11.35 7.46 -19.88
C GLY A 35 12.03 6.93 -21.15
N SER A 36 11.69 5.71 -21.57
CA SER A 36 12.23 5.14 -22.80
C SER A 36 11.91 5.98 -24.04
N ARG A 37 10.79 6.71 -24.01
CA ARG A 37 10.35 7.59 -25.09
C ARG A 37 11.21 8.86 -25.17
N LEU A 38 11.64 9.37 -24.02
CA LEU A 38 12.41 10.62 -23.91
C LEU A 38 13.91 10.41 -24.14
N VAL A 39 14.43 9.22 -23.79
CA VAL A 39 15.86 8.90 -23.89
C VAL A 39 16.22 8.26 -25.23
N PHE A 40 15.42 7.33 -25.75
CA PHE A 40 15.77 6.53 -26.94
C PHE A 40 15.25 7.08 -28.27
N GLU A 41 14.78 8.33 -28.33
CA GLU A 41 14.29 8.95 -29.56
C GLU A 41 15.34 9.00 -30.69
N LYS A 42 16.64 8.87 -30.37
CA LYS A 42 17.75 8.93 -31.34
C LYS A 42 18.36 7.57 -31.71
N GLU A 43 18.24 6.54 -30.87
CA GLU A 43 18.92 5.24 -31.06
C GLU A 43 17.96 4.10 -31.46
N GLY A 44 16.64 4.34 -31.40
CA GLY A 44 15.62 3.34 -31.69
C GLY A 44 15.18 2.59 -30.43
N LEU A 45 13.88 2.28 -30.35
CA LEU A 45 13.30 1.65 -29.17
C LEU A 45 13.54 0.13 -29.19
N ASN A 46 14.41 -0.39 -28.31
CA ASN A 46 14.54 -1.83 -28.10
C ASN A 46 13.41 -2.33 -27.19
N VAL A 47 12.39 -2.96 -27.80
CA VAL A 47 11.21 -3.49 -27.09
C VAL A 47 11.60 -4.56 -26.07
N HIS A 48 12.57 -5.41 -26.39
CA HIS A 48 12.99 -6.49 -25.49
C HIS A 48 13.58 -5.92 -24.19
N ASP A 49 14.50 -4.97 -24.32
CA ASP A 49 15.15 -4.34 -23.17
C ASP A 49 14.13 -3.56 -22.32
N LEU A 50 13.17 -2.88 -22.95
CA LEU A 50 12.09 -2.20 -22.26
C LEU A 50 11.20 -3.16 -21.45
N ILE A 51 10.81 -4.30 -22.04
CA ILE A 51 10.01 -5.32 -21.35
C ILE A 51 10.79 -5.88 -20.15
N VAL A 52 12.07 -6.23 -20.35
CA VAL A 52 12.93 -6.77 -19.29
C VAL A 52 13.11 -5.75 -18.17
N ALA A 53 13.38 -4.47 -18.51
CA ALA A 53 13.53 -3.40 -17.53
C ALA A 53 12.22 -3.17 -16.74
N THR A 54 11.08 -3.12 -17.43
CA THR A 54 9.77 -2.91 -16.80
C THR A 54 9.41 -4.04 -15.84
N ILE A 55 9.54 -5.30 -16.29
CA ILE A 55 9.25 -6.47 -15.43
C ILE A 55 10.26 -6.56 -14.29
N GLY A 56 11.54 -6.40 -14.59
CA GLY A 56 12.62 -6.49 -13.61
C GLY A 56 12.48 -5.45 -12.50
N CYS A 57 12.16 -4.20 -12.85
CA CYS A 57 11.94 -3.12 -11.90
C CYS A 57 10.76 -3.41 -10.97
N ASN A 58 9.60 -3.77 -11.53
CA ASN A 58 8.41 -4.09 -10.74
C ASN A 58 8.59 -5.31 -9.83
N VAL A 59 9.30 -6.34 -10.30
CA VAL A 59 9.64 -7.51 -9.48
C VAL A 59 10.59 -7.12 -8.35
N ALA A 60 11.63 -6.35 -8.64
CA ALA A 60 12.60 -5.90 -7.63
C ALA A 60 11.92 -5.07 -6.54
N TRP A 61 11.09 -4.11 -6.92
CA TRP A 61 10.33 -3.30 -5.96
C TRP A 61 9.31 -4.13 -5.18
N GLY A 62 8.60 -5.06 -5.83
CA GLY A 62 7.69 -5.97 -5.12
C GLY A 62 8.40 -6.80 -4.05
N ILE A 63 9.66 -7.19 -4.27
CA ILE A 63 10.47 -7.88 -3.25
C ILE A 63 10.77 -6.92 -2.09
N ILE A 64 11.18 -5.68 -2.39
CA ILE A 64 11.46 -4.65 -1.39
C ILE A 64 10.21 -4.39 -0.54
N ASP A 65 9.05 -4.16 -1.16
CA ASP A 65 7.79 -3.90 -0.46
C ASP A 65 7.36 -5.09 0.39
N ALA A 66 7.48 -6.32 -0.10
CA ALA A 66 7.18 -7.50 0.70
C ALA A 66 8.06 -7.60 1.96
N VAL A 67 9.35 -7.30 1.85
CA VAL A 67 10.26 -7.26 3.01
C VAL A 67 9.88 -6.13 3.97
N LEU A 68 9.64 -4.92 3.46
CA LEU A 68 9.26 -3.76 4.28
C LEU A 68 7.92 -3.99 4.97
N PHE A 69 6.94 -4.57 4.28
CA PHE A 69 5.65 -4.96 4.84
C PHE A 69 5.82 -6.00 5.95
N PHE A 70 6.61 -7.04 5.72
CA PHE A 70 6.87 -8.07 6.74
C PHE A 70 7.58 -7.50 7.98
N LEU A 71 8.56 -6.61 7.79
CA LEU A 71 9.23 -5.91 8.88
C LEU A 71 8.28 -4.98 9.64
N GLY A 72 7.48 -4.18 8.92
CA GLY A 72 6.50 -3.27 9.50
C GLY A 72 5.44 -3.99 10.33
N THR A 73 4.91 -5.11 9.82
CA THR A 73 3.95 -5.95 10.57
C THR A 73 4.59 -6.57 11.82
N THR A 74 5.82 -7.05 11.72
CA THR A 74 6.59 -7.58 12.87
C THR A 74 6.85 -6.50 13.92
N PHE A 75 7.24 -5.29 13.49
CA PHE A 75 7.46 -4.14 14.36
C PHE A 75 6.17 -3.71 15.07
N ASN A 76 5.06 -3.60 14.33
CA ASN A 76 3.75 -3.22 14.89
C ASN A 76 3.25 -4.23 15.93
N LYS A 77 3.43 -5.53 15.68
CA LYS A 77 3.11 -6.57 16.67
C LYS A 77 3.99 -6.45 17.91
N SER A 78 5.29 -6.22 17.73
CA SER A 78 6.24 -6.04 18.83
C SER A 78 5.91 -4.79 19.67
N ARG A 79 5.55 -3.68 19.03
CA ARG A 79 5.08 -2.44 19.66
C ARG A 79 3.80 -2.68 20.47
N ARG A 80 2.83 -3.41 19.92
CA ARG A 80 1.58 -3.77 20.61
C ARG A 80 1.83 -4.67 21.83
N LEU A 81 2.73 -5.65 21.72
CA LEU A 81 3.14 -6.47 22.87
C LEU A 81 3.82 -5.64 23.95
N ARG A 82 4.66 -4.67 23.56
CA ARG A 82 5.33 -3.76 24.50
C ARG A 82 4.32 -2.89 25.24
N LEU A 83 3.32 -2.33 24.54
CA LEU A 83 2.23 -1.57 25.14
C LEU A 83 1.49 -2.41 26.20
N PHE A 84 1.14 -3.65 25.84
CA PHE A 84 0.43 -4.55 26.75
C PHE A 84 1.26 -4.89 28.00
N ARG A 85 2.57 -5.13 27.82
CA ARG A 85 3.50 -5.31 28.94
C ARG A 85 3.54 -4.07 29.83
N GLN A 86 3.65 -2.88 29.27
CA GLN A 86 3.67 -1.61 30.03
C GLN A 86 2.39 -1.43 30.85
N ILE A 87 1.23 -1.74 30.29
CA ILE A 87 -0.07 -1.69 31.00
C ILE A 87 -0.09 -2.70 32.17
N LYS A 88 0.40 -3.93 31.96
CA LYS A 88 0.44 -4.97 32.99
C LYS A 88 1.47 -4.71 34.10
N THR A 89 2.61 -4.11 33.78
CA THR A 89 3.69 -3.82 34.75
C THR A 89 3.58 -2.43 35.37
N ALA A 90 2.53 -1.67 35.05
CA ALA A 90 2.33 -0.33 35.61
C ALA A 90 2.14 -0.39 37.13
N ARG A 91 2.90 0.43 37.87
CA ARG A 91 2.89 0.45 39.34
C ARG A 91 1.60 1.00 39.94
N SER A 92 0.81 1.73 39.16
CA SER A 92 -0.47 2.30 39.58
C SER A 92 -1.46 2.33 38.43
N GLU A 93 -2.75 2.40 38.77
CA GLU A 93 -3.82 2.57 37.79
C GLU A 93 -3.67 3.86 36.99
N SER A 94 -3.33 4.97 37.66
CA SER A 94 -3.06 6.25 37.01
C SER A 94 -1.95 6.13 35.96
N ALA A 95 -0.84 5.45 36.26
CA ALA A 95 0.24 5.24 35.29
C ALA A 95 -0.20 4.41 34.07
N ALA A 96 -1.04 3.40 34.28
CA ALA A 96 -1.59 2.58 33.20
C ALA A 96 -2.56 3.37 32.30
N LEU A 97 -3.40 4.22 32.90
CA LEU A 97 -4.31 5.11 32.18
C LEU A 97 -3.55 6.13 31.34
N THR A 98 -2.43 6.68 31.84
CA THR A 98 -1.56 7.57 31.03
C THR A 98 -0.98 6.88 29.80
N VAL A 99 -0.56 5.61 29.93
CA VAL A 99 -0.07 4.82 28.78
C VAL A 99 -1.18 4.59 27.76
N LEU A 100 -2.41 4.28 28.21
CA LEU A 100 -3.57 4.11 27.34
C LEU A 100 -3.98 5.41 26.64
N ALA A 101 -4.04 6.53 27.36
CA ALA A 101 -4.39 7.83 26.81
C ALA A 101 -3.38 8.33 25.76
N LYS A 102 -2.10 7.98 25.92
CA LYS A 102 -1.06 8.29 24.94
C LYS A 102 -1.21 7.47 23.65
N GLU A 103 -1.64 6.21 23.76
CA GLU A 103 -1.80 5.33 22.59
C GLU A 103 -3.12 5.58 21.86
N PHE A 104 -4.17 5.86 22.63
CA PHE A 104 -5.51 6.11 22.13
C PHE A 104 -5.96 7.48 22.63
N PRO A 105 -5.70 8.59 21.92
CA PRO A 105 -6.10 9.93 22.34
C PRO A 105 -7.60 10.15 22.13
N ILE A 106 -8.44 9.45 22.91
CA ILE A 106 -9.92 9.46 22.76
C ILE A 106 -10.51 10.85 22.99
N ALA A 107 -9.85 11.69 23.79
CA ALA A 107 -10.26 13.08 24.03
C ALA A 107 -10.19 13.95 22.76
N GLU A 108 -9.37 13.57 21.79
CA GLU A 108 -9.21 14.26 20.49
C GLU A 108 -10.05 13.60 19.39
N ALA A 109 -10.69 12.47 19.68
CA ALA A 109 -11.50 11.75 18.71
C ALA A 109 -12.78 12.53 18.38
N PRO A 110 -13.28 12.45 17.13
CA PRO A 110 -14.46 13.20 16.67
C PRO A 110 -15.77 12.85 17.40
N PHE A 111 -15.75 11.91 18.34
CA PHE A 111 -16.92 11.47 19.11
C PHE A 111 -17.32 12.42 20.25
N SER A 112 -16.71 13.59 20.37
CA SER A 112 -17.10 14.62 21.36
C SER A 112 -17.18 14.08 22.80
N ALA A 113 -16.29 13.15 23.16
CA ALA A 113 -16.24 12.60 24.50
C ALA A 113 -15.93 13.71 25.50
N LYS A 114 -16.86 14.01 26.43
CA LYS A 114 -16.54 14.85 27.58
C LYS A 114 -15.44 14.14 28.38
N GLY A 115 -14.57 14.87 29.09
CA GLY A 115 -13.42 14.26 29.79
C GLY A 115 -13.78 13.06 30.69
N ALA A 116 -14.96 13.10 31.33
CA ALA A 116 -15.47 12.00 32.15
C ALA A 116 -15.79 10.72 31.36
N ASP A 117 -16.27 10.84 30.12
CA ASP A 117 -16.61 9.71 29.25
C ASP A 117 -15.34 9.02 28.74
N ALA A 118 -14.32 9.81 28.41
CA ALA A 118 -13.00 9.30 28.01
C ALA A 118 -12.34 8.51 29.15
N ASP A 119 -12.37 9.04 30.39
CA ASP A 119 -11.85 8.36 31.57
C ASP A 119 -12.57 7.03 31.85
N ALA A 120 -13.90 7.00 31.73
CA ALA A 120 -14.68 5.78 31.88
C ALA A 120 -14.31 4.73 30.83
N LEU A 121 -14.04 5.16 29.59
CA LEU A 121 -13.63 4.28 28.51
C LEU A 121 -12.21 3.73 28.73
N TYR A 122 -11.26 4.56 29.16
CA TYR A 122 -9.91 4.10 29.50
C TYR A 122 -9.91 3.10 30.66
N ARG A 123 -10.72 3.31 31.71
CA ARG A 123 -10.87 2.34 32.81
C ARG A 123 -11.46 1.01 32.34
N SER A 124 -12.41 1.05 31.42
CA SER A 124 -12.98 -0.14 30.80
C SER A 124 -11.93 -0.90 29.97
N LEU A 125 -11.18 -0.19 29.13
CA LEU A 125 -10.05 -0.75 28.37
C LEU A 125 -8.97 -1.35 29.28
N LEU A 126 -8.63 -0.67 30.38
CA LEU A 126 -7.68 -1.17 31.37
C LEU A 126 -8.17 -2.47 32.03
N THR A 127 -9.45 -2.54 32.35
CA THR A 127 -10.07 -3.74 32.95
C THR A 127 -10.00 -4.92 32.00
N LEU A 128 -10.29 -4.71 30.71
CA LEU A 128 -10.15 -5.72 29.67
C LEU A 128 -8.69 -6.13 29.48
N ALA A 129 -7.76 -5.18 29.43
CA ALA A 129 -6.34 -5.44 29.24
C ALA A 129 -5.72 -6.23 30.40
N ARG A 130 -6.15 -5.98 31.64
CA ARG A 130 -5.71 -6.74 32.82
C ARG A 130 -6.21 -8.19 32.79
N ARG A 131 -7.45 -8.41 32.33
CA ARG A 131 -8.07 -9.74 32.23
C ARG A 131 -7.58 -10.55 31.03
N ALA A 132 -7.14 -9.89 29.96
CA ALA A 132 -6.68 -10.57 28.76
C ALA A 132 -5.39 -11.35 29.02
N ASP A 133 -5.35 -12.60 28.57
CA ASP A 133 -4.09 -13.35 28.48
C ASP A 133 -3.22 -12.80 27.35
N PRO A 134 -1.89 -12.88 27.47
CA PRO A 134 -1.02 -12.54 26.36
C PRO A 134 -1.38 -13.45 25.18
N VAL A 135 -2.00 -12.88 24.14
CA VAL A 135 -2.18 -13.60 22.88
C VAL A 135 -0.79 -14.03 22.43
N LYS A 136 -0.54 -15.34 22.42
CA LYS A 136 0.67 -15.89 21.80
C LYS A 136 0.67 -15.37 20.37
N THR A 137 1.57 -14.43 20.06
CA THR A 137 1.74 -13.87 18.71
C THR A 137 2.39 -14.92 17.82
N SER A 138 1.70 -16.03 17.61
CA SER A 138 1.98 -16.95 16.54
C SER A 138 1.06 -16.57 15.41
N LEU A 139 1.59 -15.97 14.35
CA LEU A 139 1.12 -16.18 12.98
C LEU A 139 2.16 -15.59 11.99
N PRO A 140 3.46 -15.93 12.09
CA PRO A 140 4.44 -15.51 11.07
C PRO A 140 4.03 -15.99 9.67
N LYS A 141 3.30 -17.12 9.58
CA LYS A 141 2.78 -17.65 8.32
C LYS A 141 1.74 -16.75 7.64
N ARG A 142 0.86 -16.10 8.42
CA ARG A 142 -0.15 -15.20 7.85
C ARG A 142 0.49 -13.90 7.36
N ASP A 143 1.46 -13.39 8.12
CA ASP A 143 2.19 -12.17 7.75
C ASP A 143 3.07 -12.43 6.52
N LEU A 144 3.71 -13.60 6.44
CA LEU A 144 4.45 -14.01 5.25
C LEU A 144 3.53 -14.13 4.03
N LEU A 145 2.33 -14.71 4.18
CA LEU A 145 1.37 -14.79 3.09
C LEU A 145 0.93 -13.39 2.62
N ALA A 146 0.74 -12.46 3.55
CA ALA A 146 0.41 -11.07 3.21
C ALA A 146 1.56 -10.36 2.50
N ALA A 147 2.81 -10.53 2.95
CA ALA A 147 3.98 -10.03 2.25
C ALA A 147 4.12 -10.62 0.84
N ILE A 148 3.89 -11.94 0.67
CA ILE A 148 3.87 -12.57 -0.66
C ILE A 148 2.76 -11.99 -1.54
N ALA A 149 1.58 -11.74 -0.97
CA ALA A 149 0.49 -11.12 -1.71
C ALA A 149 0.82 -9.69 -2.14
N VAL A 150 1.54 -8.90 -1.33
CA VAL A 150 2.08 -7.58 -1.72
C VAL A 150 3.06 -7.73 -2.88
N PHE A 151 4.06 -8.63 -2.75
CA PHE A 151 5.02 -8.91 -3.82
C PHE A 151 4.34 -9.24 -5.16
N VAL A 152 3.39 -10.18 -5.13
CA VAL A 152 2.66 -10.60 -6.34
C VAL A 152 1.82 -9.45 -6.89
N LEU A 153 1.17 -8.67 -6.01
CA LEU A 153 0.33 -7.55 -6.43
C LEU A 153 1.15 -6.47 -7.15
N VAL A 154 2.26 -6.04 -6.54
CA VAL A 154 3.18 -5.06 -7.14
C VAL A 154 3.76 -5.60 -8.44
N SER A 155 4.29 -6.82 -8.44
CA SER A 155 4.89 -7.42 -9.65
C SER A 155 3.88 -7.55 -10.79
N ALA A 156 2.63 -7.90 -10.47
CA ALA A 156 1.57 -8.05 -11.45
C ALA A 156 1.19 -6.73 -12.15
N THR A 157 1.52 -5.57 -11.57
CA THR A 157 1.31 -4.27 -12.24
C THR A 157 2.18 -4.06 -13.48
N ALA A 158 3.27 -4.84 -13.67
CA ALA A 158 4.05 -4.81 -14.90
C ALA A 158 3.35 -5.50 -16.07
N VAL A 159 2.50 -6.51 -15.80
CA VAL A 159 1.77 -7.25 -16.84
C VAL A 159 0.97 -6.33 -17.76
N PRO A 160 0.09 -5.43 -17.26
CA PRO A 160 -0.64 -4.51 -18.11
C PRO A 160 0.25 -3.54 -18.89
N ALA A 161 1.47 -3.24 -18.39
CA ALA A 161 2.44 -2.42 -19.10
C ALA A 161 3.03 -3.14 -20.32
N VAL A 162 3.32 -4.44 -20.20
CA VAL A 162 4.02 -5.20 -21.26
C VAL A 162 3.07 -5.85 -22.27
N ILE A 163 1.81 -6.11 -21.91
CA ILE A 163 0.80 -6.74 -22.78
C ILE A 163 0.73 -6.09 -24.18
N PRO A 164 0.66 -4.74 -24.32
CA PRO A 164 0.56 -4.12 -25.64
C PRO A 164 1.73 -4.44 -26.57
N PHE A 165 2.93 -4.65 -26.03
CA PHE A 165 4.11 -5.00 -26.83
C PHE A 165 4.10 -6.46 -27.32
N LEU A 166 3.31 -7.32 -26.69
CA LEU A 166 3.12 -8.71 -27.15
C LEU A 166 2.03 -8.82 -28.23
N LEU A 167 1.17 -7.81 -28.35
CA LEU A 167 0.00 -7.84 -29.25
C LEU A 167 0.14 -6.90 -30.45
N ILE A 168 1.04 -5.92 -30.40
CA ILE A 168 1.17 -4.86 -31.41
C ILE A 168 2.59 -4.87 -31.96
N ASP A 169 2.72 -5.12 -33.26
CA ASP A 169 4.02 -5.18 -33.95
C ASP A 169 4.75 -3.82 -33.97
N SER A 170 4.00 -2.72 -34.02
CA SER A 170 4.56 -1.38 -34.00
C SER A 170 4.95 -0.97 -32.57
N ALA A 171 6.25 -0.92 -32.30
CA ALA A 171 6.81 -0.53 -31.01
C ALA A 171 6.29 0.84 -30.50
N HIS A 172 6.15 1.83 -31.39
CA HIS A 172 5.65 3.16 -31.00
C HIS A 172 4.17 3.17 -30.64
N LEU A 173 3.35 2.36 -31.33
CA LEU A 173 1.94 2.21 -31.04
C LEU A 173 1.74 1.40 -29.76
N ALA A 174 2.47 0.30 -29.60
CA ALA A 174 2.48 -0.50 -28.38
C ALA A 174 2.78 0.35 -27.14
N LEU A 175 3.81 1.20 -27.22
CA LEU A 175 4.20 2.12 -26.16
C LEU A 175 3.11 3.13 -25.80
N ARG A 176 2.42 3.72 -26.79
CA ARG A 176 1.31 4.66 -26.54
C ARG A 176 0.13 3.96 -25.88
N THR A 177 -0.21 2.77 -26.37
CA THR A 177 -1.29 1.96 -25.83
C THR A 177 -0.99 1.54 -24.38
N SER A 178 0.26 1.14 -24.10
CA SER A 178 0.73 0.83 -22.75
C SER A 178 0.61 2.02 -21.81
N ASN A 179 1.14 3.19 -22.19
CA ASN A 179 1.05 4.40 -21.38
C ASN A 179 -0.40 4.81 -21.11
N LEU A 180 -1.28 4.75 -22.13
CA LEU A 180 -2.70 5.05 -21.96
C LEU A 180 -3.36 4.09 -20.97
N PHE A 181 -3.04 2.80 -21.06
CA PHE A 181 -3.60 1.78 -20.18
C PHE A 181 -3.12 1.96 -18.73
N LEU A 182 -1.84 2.25 -18.52
CA LEU A 182 -1.28 2.53 -17.19
C LEU A 182 -1.88 3.79 -16.57
N ILE A 183 -2.03 4.88 -17.35
CA ILE A 183 -2.69 6.11 -16.89
C ILE A 183 -4.15 5.84 -16.51
N MET A 184 -4.86 5.05 -17.31
CA MET A 184 -6.23 4.63 -16.98
C MET A 184 -6.27 3.81 -15.68
N LEU A 185 -5.32 2.90 -15.47
CA LEU A 185 -5.22 2.11 -14.25
C LEU A 185 -4.90 2.96 -13.01
N LEU A 186 -4.07 4.02 -13.14
CA LEU A 186 -3.85 4.99 -12.07
C LEU A 186 -5.17 5.67 -11.68
N PHE A 187 -5.94 6.13 -12.66
CA PHE A 187 -7.25 6.74 -12.42
C PHE A 187 -8.22 5.77 -11.74
N VAL A 188 -8.33 4.53 -12.25
CA VAL A 188 -9.21 3.50 -11.70
C VAL A 188 -8.82 3.12 -10.27
N THR A 189 -7.51 3.02 -9.98
CA THR A 189 -7.00 2.74 -8.64
C THR A 189 -7.41 3.84 -7.67
N GLY A 190 -7.25 5.12 -8.06
CA GLY A 190 -7.70 6.23 -7.21
C GLY A 190 -9.21 6.35 -7.06
N TYR A 191 -9.96 6.03 -8.12
CA TYR A 191 -11.41 5.95 -8.07
C TYR A 191 -11.87 4.86 -7.08
N ALA A 192 -11.26 3.69 -7.14
CA ALA A 192 -11.54 2.58 -6.23
C ALA A 192 -11.19 2.94 -4.78
N TRP A 193 -10.07 3.62 -4.55
CA TRP A 193 -9.65 4.05 -3.22
C TRP A 193 -10.65 5.01 -2.59
N ALA A 194 -11.12 6.03 -3.32
CA ALA A 194 -12.14 6.93 -2.78
C ALA A 194 -13.49 6.26 -2.54
N ARG A 195 -13.86 5.25 -3.35
CA ARG A 195 -15.07 4.47 -3.08
C ARG A 195 -14.93 3.64 -1.80
N PHE A 196 -13.73 3.17 -1.49
CA PHE A 196 -13.45 2.45 -0.24
C PHE A 196 -13.40 3.38 0.98
N SER A 197 -12.81 4.58 0.85
CA SER A 197 -12.66 5.54 1.95
C SER A 197 -13.84 6.50 2.15
N GLY A 198 -14.89 6.41 1.34
CA GLY A 198 -16.05 7.32 1.39
C GLY A 198 -15.77 8.71 0.80
N GLY A 199 -14.67 8.88 0.07
CA GLY A 199 -14.32 10.11 -0.63
C GLY A 199 -15.07 10.31 -1.95
N ARG A 200 -14.74 11.39 -2.68
CA ARG A 200 -15.31 11.68 -4.01
C ARG A 200 -14.52 10.93 -5.11
N PRO A 201 -15.07 9.87 -5.73
CA PRO A 201 -14.29 8.95 -6.57
C PRO A 201 -13.59 9.60 -7.76
N PHE A 202 -14.28 10.47 -8.49
CA PHE A 202 -13.72 11.14 -9.66
C PHE A 202 -12.55 12.06 -9.31
N TYR A 203 -12.68 12.83 -8.23
CA TYR A 203 -11.61 13.73 -7.78
C TYR A 203 -10.39 12.95 -7.34
N ALA A 204 -10.55 11.87 -6.56
CA ALA A 204 -9.44 11.05 -6.13
C ALA A 204 -8.71 10.35 -7.30
N GLY A 205 -9.47 9.84 -8.28
CA GLY A 205 -8.89 9.29 -9.50
C GLY A 205 -8.06 10.32 -10.27
N MET A 206 -8.59 11.54 -10.43
CA MET A 206 -7.87 12.63 -11.08
C MET A 206 -6.61 13.04 -10.30
N THR A 207 -6.73 13.23 -8.98
CA THR A 207 -5.61 13.60 -8.12
C THR A 207 -4.50 12.55 -8.18
N MET A 208 -4.82 11.26 -8.11
CA MET A 208 -3.80 10.20 -8.21
C MET A 208 -3.16 10.12 -9.58
N THR A 209 -3.92 10.35 -10.64
CA THR A 209 -3.36 10.38 -12.00
C THR A 209 -2.37 11.53 -12.13
N CYS A 210 -2.75 12.74 -11.70
CA CYS A 210 -1.87 13.91 -11.73
C CYS A 210 -0.62 13.72 -10.86
N LEU A 211 -0.79 13.20 -9.63
CA LEU A 211 0.33 12.94 -8.72
C LEU A 211 1.26 11.86 -9.28
N GLY A 212 0.71 10.77 -9.81
CA GLY A 212 1.49 9.70 -10.42
C GLY A 212 2.31 10.20 -11.61
N LEU A 213 1.69 10.97 -12.51
CA LEU A 213 2.38 11.59 -13.65
C LEU A 213 3.48 12.56 -13.21
N LEU A 214 3.23 13.35 -12.16
CA LEU A 214 4.23 14.25 -11.58
C LEU A 214 5.43 13.45 -11.03
N LEU A 215 5.18 12.37 -10.30
CA LEU A 215 6.23 11.50 -9.76
C LEU A 215 7.04 10.81 -10.87
N VAL A 216 6.38 10.35 -11.93
CA VAL A 216 7.05 9.82 -13.13
C VAL A 216 7.95 10.88 -13.76
N ALA A 217 7.46 12.11 -13.95
CA ALA A 217 8.25 13.18 -14.52
C ALA A 217 9.50 13.51 -13.67
N ILE A 218 9.36 13.52 -12.34
CA ILE A 218 10.48 13.71 -11.40
C ILE A 218 11.48 12.55 -11.51
N ALA A 219 11.01 11.30 -11.54
CA ALA A 219 11.87 10.13 -11.63
C ALA A 219 12.72 10.17 -12.91
N ILE A 220 12.10 10.46 -14.05
CA ILE A 220 12.79 10.59 -15.34
C ILE A 220 13.81 11.74 -15.30
N ALA A 221 13.45 12.89 -14.72
CA ALA A 221 14.36 14.03 -14.60
C ALA A 221 15.60 13.73 -13.74
N LEU A 222 15.49 12.78 -12.80
CA LEU A 222 16.58 12.32 -11.93
C LEU A 222 17.37 11.13 -12.50
N GLY A 223 17.09 10.72 -13.74
CA GLY A 223 17.81 9.64 -14.43
C GLY A 223 17.21 8.25 -14.26
N GLY A 224 15.93 8.17 -13.85
CA GLY A 224 15.13 6.95 -13.89
C GLY A 224 14.56 6.62 -15.26
#